data_AF-A0A2N6FVC0-F1
#
_entry.id   AF-A0A2N6FVC0-F1
#
_cell.length_a   1.000
_cell.length_b   1.000
_cell.length_c   1.000
_cell.angle_alpha   90.00
_cell.angle_beta   90.00
_cell.angle_gamma   90.00
#
_symmetry.space_group_name_H-M   'P 1'
#
loop_
_entity.id
_entity.type
_entity.pdbx_description
1 polymer ?
#
loop_
_entity_poly.entity_id
_entity_poly.type
_entity_poly.pdbx_seq_one_letter_code
_entity_poly.pdbx_strand_id
1 'polypeptide(L)' 'MSITILTPKEFPKIEKIKKEFNVFRVLHITKGNLKIVEFFNKDGAFRGFGRNTKAAYKKAKRTLKKHYS' A
#
# COMPACT_ATOMS: atom_id res chain seq x y z
N MET A 1 6.95 16.04 -5.49
CA MET A 1 6.52 14.81 -4.79
C MET A 1 5.03 14.92 -4.59
N SER A 2 4.27 13.85 -4.81
CA SER A 2 2.82 13.86 -4.55
C SER A 2 2.43 12.69 -3.64
N ILE A 3 1.42 12.91 -2.81
CA ILE A 3 0.89 11.93 -1.85
C ILE A 3 -0.62 11.93 -2.02
N THR A 4 -1.21 10.77 -2.26
CA THR A 4 -2.66 10.58 -2.35
C THR A 4 -3.09 9.40 -1.48
N ILE A 5 -4.30 9.47 -0.94
CA ILE A 5 -4.91 8.32 -0.25
C ILE A 5 -5.54 7.45 -1.32
N LEU A 6 -5.15 6.17 -1.39
CA LEU A 6 -5.82 5.23 -2.28
C LEU A 6 -7.16 4.83 -1.70
N THR A 7 -8.21 5.03 -2.48
CA THR A 7 -9.57 4.61 -2.14
C THR A 7 -9.96 3.33 -2.88
N PRO A 8 -10.96 2.57 -2.38
CA PRO A 8 -11.44 1.38 -3.09
C PRO A 8 -12.03 1.69 -4.47
N LYS A 9 -12.52 2.93 -4.70
CA LYS A 9 -13.01 3.38 -6.01
C LYS A 9 -11.91 3.36 -7.08
N GLU A 10 -10.71 3.80 -6.71
CA GLU A 10 -9.55 3.88 -7.62
C GLU A 10 -8.77 2.57 -7.69
N PHE A 11 -8.76 1.82 -6.59
CA PHE A 11 -8.01 0.57 -6.49
C PHE A 11 -8.80 -0.48 -5.67
N PRO A 12 -9.79 -1.15 -6.29
CA PRO A 12 -10.72 -2.06 -5.57
C PRO A 12 -10.02 -3.15 -4.74
N LYS A 13 -8.83 -3.58 -5.16
CA LYS A 13 -8.02 -4.60 -4.47
C LYS A 13 -7.55 -4.16 -3.08
N ILE A 14 -7.58 -2.87 -2.72
CA ILE A 14 -7.23 -2.46 -1.35
C ILE A 14 -8.25 -2.93 -0.33
N GLU A 15 -9.53 -3.09 -0.71
CA GLU A 15 -10.59 -3.40 0.24
C GLU A 15 -10.36 -4.75 0.94
N LYS A 16 -9.93 -5.76 0.18
CA LYS A 16 -9.54 -7.06 0.72
C LYS A 16 -8.42 -6.94 1.76
N ILE A 17 -7.39 -6.13 1.47
CA ILE A 17 -6.25 -5.92 2.39
C ILE A 17 -6.66 -5.13 3.63
N LYS A 18 -7.55 -4.13 3.48
CA LYS A 18 -8.12 -3.39 4.60
C LYS A 18 -8.83 -4.31 5.59
N LYS A 19 -9.67 -5.22 5.09
CA LYS A 19 -10.38 -6.20 5.92
C LYS A 19 -9.43 -7.25 6.53
N GLU A 20 -8.55 -7.84 5.73
CA GLU A 20 -7.65 -8.95 6.15
C GLU A 20 -6.64 -8.53 7.22
N PHE A 21 -6.10 -7.31 7.16
CA PHE A 21 -5.00 -6.85 8.04
C PHE A 21 -5.35 -5.62 8.88
N ASN A 22 -6.64 -5.30 8.99
CA ASN A 22 -7.15 -4.09 9.66
C ASN A 22 -6.41 -2.80 9.23
N VAL A 23 -6.17 -2.65 7.92
CA VAL A 23 -5.49 -1.48 7.36
C VAL A 23 -6.47 -0.32 7.27
N PHE A 24 -6.24 0.72 8.07
CA PHE A 24 -7.12 1.89 8.11
C PHE A 24 -6.80 2.90 6.99
N ARG A 25 -5.53 3.02 6.59
CA ARG A 25 -5.10 3.96 5.54
C ARG A 25 -4.14 3.34 4.55
N VAL A 26 -4.31 3.70 3.28
CA VAL A 26 -3.39 3.33 2.19
C VAL A 26 -2.92 4.60 1.52
N LEU A 27 -1.60 4.84 1.50
CA LEU A 27 -1.01 5.96 0.78
C LEU A 27 -0.40 5.50 -0.53
N HIS A 28 -0.50 6.36 -1.54
CA HIS A 28 0.27 6.29 -2.77
C HIS A 28 1.12 7.54 -2.88
N ILE A 29 2.43 7.35 -2.95
CA ILE A 29 3.41 8.43 -3.02
C ILE A 29 4.14 8.34 -4.36
N THR A 30 4.27 9.45 -5.07
CA THR A 30 5.09 9.59 -6.27
C THR A 30 6.28 10.51 -6.01
N LYS A 31 7.49 9.99 -6.23
CA LYS A 31 8.75 10.74 -6.18
C LYS A 31 9.52 10.51 -7.48
N GLY A 32 9.36 11.42 -8.44
CA GLY A 32 9.86 11.22 -9.81
C GLY A 32 9.27 9.94 -10.42
N ASN A 33 10.14 9.05 -10.91
CA ASN A 33 9.75 7.75 -11.48
C ASN A 33 9.49 6.66 -10.42
N LEU A 34 9.69 6.96 -9.13
CA LEU A 34 9.45 6.03 -8.04
C LEU A 34 8.02 6.14 -7.54
N LYS A 35 7.29 5.02 -7.56
CA LYS A 35 5.98 4.86 -6.93
C LYS A 35 6.13 4.09 -5.63
N ILE A 36 5.43 4.54 -4.60
CA ILE A 36 5.45 3.97 -3.26
C ILE A 36 4.01 3.72 -2.83
N VAL A 37 3.75 2.56 -2.23
CA VAL A 37 2.48 2.26 -1.57
C VAL A 37 2.77 1.94 -0.11
N GLU A 38 1.96 2.49 0.78
CA GLU A 38 2.05 2.22 2.22
C GLU A 38 0.71 1.78 2.78
N PHE A 39 0.71 0.67 3.50
CA PHE A 39 -0.42 0.23 4.31
C PHE A 39 -0.18 0.60 5.76
N PHE A 40 -1.12 1.29 6.38
CA PHE A 40 -1.08 1.63 7.80
C PHE A 40 -2.10 0.78 8.57
N ASN A 41 -1.62 0.08 9.59
CA ASN A 41 -2.45 -0.60 10.58
C ASN A 41 -1.86 -0.37 11.98
N LYS A 42 -2.38 -1.06 13.00
CA LYS A 42 -1.93 -0.93 14.39
C LYS A 42 -0.45 -1.29 14.62
N ASP A 43 0.13 -2.12 13.77
CA ASP A 43 1.49 -2.65 13.92
C ASP A 43 2.52 -1.82 13.13
N GLY A 44 2.07 -0.81 12.38
CA GLY A 44 2.92 0.20 11.74
C GLY A 44 2.61 0.43 10.27
N ALA A 45 3.65 0.83 9.53
CA ALA A 45 3.57 1.15 8.11
C ALA A 45 4.31 0.11 7.25
N PHE A 46 3.59 -0.56 6.37
CA PHE A 46 4.13 -1.55 5.45
C PHE A 46 4.30 -0.93 4.07
N ARG A 47 5.56 -0.65 3.71
CA ARG A 47 5.92 0.10 2.51
C ARG A 47 6.40 -0.83 1.38
N GLY A 48 6.03 -0.48 0.14
CA GLY A 48 6.52 -1.11 -1.08
C GLY A 48 6.87 -0.10 -2.15
N PHE A 49 7.93 -0.37 -2.91
CA PHE A 49 8.49 0.52 -3.93
C PHE A 49 8.46 -0.10 -5.32
N GLY A 50 8.07 0.65 -6.35
CA GLY A 50 8.04 0.15 -7.73
C GLY A 50 8.12 1.24 -8.79
N ARG A 51 8.36 0.81 -10.03
CA ARG A 51 8.28 1.70 -11.22
C ARG A 51 6.84 2.09 -11.56
N ASN A 52 5.86 1.36 -11.05
CA ASN A 52 4.43 1.66 -11.16
C ASN A 52 3.69 1.28 -9.87
N THR A 53 2.47 1.79 -9.69
CA THR A 53 1.65 1.58 -8.49
C THR A 53 1.35 0.10 -8.23
N LYS A 54 1.14 -0.70 -9.29
CA LYS A 54 0.89 -2.15 -9.18
C LYS A 54 2.08 -2.90 -8.58
N ALA A 55 3.30 -2.57 -9.00
CA ALA A 55 4.53 -3.16 -8.47
C ALA A 55 4.79 -2.73 -7.02
N ALA A 56 4.59 -1.45 -6.71
CA ALA A 56 4.69 -0.92 -5.36
C ALA A 56 3.68 -1.61 -4.42
N TYR A 57 2.42 -1.72 -4.82
CA TYR A 57 1.37 -2.43 -4.10
C TYR A 57 1.71 -3.91 -3.85
N LYS A 58 2.19 -4.63 -4.87
CA LYS A 58 2.57 -6.06 -4.73
C LYS A 58 3.66 -6.24 -3.66
N LYS A 59 4.65 -5.35 -3.64
CA LYS A 59 5.73 -5.38 -2.64
C LYS A 59 5.23 -4.99 -1.25
N ALA A 60 4.44 -3.92 -1.12
CA ALA A 60 3.84 -3.53 0.16
C ALA A 60 3.01 -4.69 0.75
N LYS A 61 2.24 -5.37 -0.09
CA LYS A 61 1.40 -6.51 0.31
C LYS A 61 2.24 -7.70 0.74
N ARG A 62 3.36 -7.95 0.06
CA ARG A 62 4.32 -9.00 0.44
C ARG A 62 4.94 -8.70 1.81
N THR A 63 5.36 -7.47 2.05
CA THR A 63 5.92 -7.04 3.35
C THR A 63 4.89 -7.22 4.47
N LEU A 64 3.66 -6.77 4.25
CA LEU A 64 2.55 -6.94 5.20
C LEU A 64 2.28 -8.41 5.52
N LYS A 65 2.14 -9.26 4.49
CA LYS A 65 1.92 -10.70 4.68
C LYS A 65 3.06 -11.36 5.45
N LYS A 66 4.31 -11.05 5.11
CA LYS A 66 5.49 -11.62 5.76
C LYS A 66 5.56 -11.30 7.26
N HIS A 67 4.98 -10.19 7.70
CA HIS A 67 4.96 -9.84 9.11
C HIS A 67 4.00 -10.71 9.94
N TYR A 68 2.91 -11.19 9.32
CA TYR A 68 1.92 -12.05 9.98
C TYR A 68 2.00 -13.53 9.55
N SER A 69 3.08 -13.93 8.87
CA SER A 69 3.33 -15.33 8.48
C SER A 69 4.50 -15.89 9.27
#